data_AF-A0A9X7TIQ7-F1
#
_entry.id   AF-A0A9X7TIQ7-F1
#
_cell.length_a   1.000
_cell.length_b   1.000
_cell.length_c   1.000
_cell.angle_alpha   90.00
_cell.angle_beta   90.00
_cell.angle_gamma   90.00
#
_symmetry.space_group_name_H-M   'P 1'
#
loop_
_entity.id
_entity.type
_entity.pdbx_description
1 polymer ?
#
loop_
_entity_poly.entity_id
_entity_poly.type
_entity_poly.pdbx_seq_one_letter_code
_entity_poly.pdbx_strand_id
1 'polypeptide(L)'
;MEVMKPWVHTKKYQADRFKEALYEAELAERFLEDSLLKNSAEKAYQALKAYVVGLAINYRDLLLQYYPGKRTISAKKVVERVDWIIATMPRRRLSNIKES
;
A
#
# COMPACT_ATOMS: atom_id res chain seq x y z
N MET A 1 -8.71 11.20 -1.78
CA MET A 1 -8.25 10.85 -3.14
C MET A 1 -8.67 9.41 -3.42
N GLU A 2 -9.36 9.13 -4.52
CA GLU A 2 -9.69 7.73 -4.86
C GLU A 2 -8.48 7.08 -5.53
N VAL A 3 -7.89 6.07 -4.89
CA VAL A 3 -6.75 5.33 -5.42
C VAL A 3 -7.25 4.22 -6.35
N MET A 4 -6.88 4.31 -7.63
CA MET A 4 -7.26 3.33 -8.65
C MET A 4 -6.67 1.96 -8.32
N LYS A 5 -7.42 0.86 -8.41
CA LYS A 5 -6.93 -0.45 -7.98
C LYS A 5 -5.81 -1.01 -8.91
N PRO A 6 -4.89 -1.85 -8.37
CA PRO A 6 -3.75 -2.37 -9.14
C PRO A 6 -4.14 -3.21 -10.34
N TRP A 7 -5.26 -3.94 -10.26
CA TRP A 7 -5.84 -4.74 -11.34
C TRP A 7 -6.62 -3.93 -12.39
N VAL A 8 -6.59 -2.60 -12.31
CA VAL A 8 -7.16 -1.69 -13.33
C VAL A 8 -6.03 -1.00 -14.09
N HIS A 9 -5.08 -0.41 -13.37
CA HIS A 9 -3.93 0.24 -13.98
C HIS A 9 -2.73 0.29 -13.02
N THR A 10 -1.79 -0.64 -13.21
CA THR A 10 -0.67 -0.89 -12.28
C THR A 10 0.24 0.32 -12.08
N LYS A 11 0.71 0.97 -13.17
CA LYS A 11 1.60 2.16 -13.05
C LYS A 11 0.93 3.35 -12.37
N LYS A 12 -0.35 3.62 -12.68
CA LYS A 12 -1.12 4.68 -12.04
C LYS A 12 -1.34 4.40 -10.56
N TYR A 13 -1.70 3.16 -10.21
CA TYR A 13 -1.82 2.76 -8.81
C TYR A 13 -0.53 2.98 -8.02
N GLN A 14 0.61 2.60 -8.58
CA GLN A 14 1.92 2.83 -7.96
C GLN A 14 2.19 4.34 -7.76
N ALA A 15 1.98 5.15 -8.79
CA ALA A 15 2.16 6.59 -8.69
C ALA A 15 1.23 7.23 -7.65
N ASP A 16 -0.04 6.83 -7.60
CA ASP A 16 -1.02 7.31 -6.62
C ASP A 16 -0.59 6.94 -5.18
N ARG A 17 0.00 5.76 -4.99
CA ARG A 17 0.52 5.31 -3.68
C ARG A 17 1.77 6.08 -3.23
N PHE A 18 2.67 6.43 -4.15
CA PHE A 18 3.80 7.28 -3.80
C PHE A 18 3.38 8.73 -3.50
N LYS A 19 2.37 9.25 -4.21
CA LYS A 19 1.77 10.56 -3.88
C LYS A 19 1.12 10.55 -2.49
N GLU A 20 0.37 9.50 -2.17
CA GLU A 20 -0.21 9.31 -0.83
C GLU A 20 0.88 9.21 0.24
N ALA A 21 1.98 8.49 -0.02
CA ALA A 21 3.08 8.37 0.90
C ALA A 21 3.71 9.74 1.22
N LEU A 22 3.98 10.54 0.19
CA LEU A 22 4.53 11.89 0.37
C LEU A 22 3.57 12.79 1.16
N TYR A 23 2.29 12.80 0.78
CA TYR A 23 1.26 13.60 1.44
C TYR A 23 1.12 13.25 2.94
N GLU A 24 1.08 11.96 3.27
CA GLU A 24 0.97 11.52 4.66
C GLU A 24 2.25 11.83 5.45
N ALA A 25 3.43 11.80 4.82
CA ALA A 25 4.70 12.19 5.45
C ALA A 25 4.75 13.69 5.77
N GLU A 26 4.36 14.55 4.81
CA GLU A 26 4.27 16.00 5.03
C GLU A 26 3.28 16.35 6.15
N LEU A 27 2.17 15.61 6.27
CA LEU A 27 1.21 15.80 7.35
C LEU A 27 1.74 15.30 8.70
N ALA A 28 2.53 14.23 8.70
CA ALA A 28 3.21 13.74 9.90
C ALA A 28 4.21 14.78 10.45
N GLU A 29 4.94 15.45 9.56
CA GLU A 29 5.88 16.52 9.91
C GLU A 29 5.15 17.71 10.55
N ARG A 30 4.06 18.20 9.94
CA ARG A 30 3.25 19.29 10.54
C ARG A 30 2.70 18.93 11.91
N PHE A 31 2.20 17.72 12.08
CA PHE A 31 1.75 17.26 13.41
C PHE A 31 2.89 17.16 14.42
N LEU A 32 4.12 16.86 13.98
CA LEU A 32 5.28 16.84 14.85
C LEU A 32 5.65 18.26 15.31
N GLU A 33 5.63 19.23 14.39
CA GLU A 33 5.85 20.66 14.69
C GLU A 33 4.83 21.19 15.71
N ASP A 34 3.56 20.77 15.59
CA ASP A 34 2.48 21.12 16.52
C ASP A 34 2.48 20.28 17.82
N SER A 35 3.50 19.46 18.06
CA SER A 35 3.60 18.54 19.22
C SER A 35 2.46 17.51 19.35
N LEU A 36 1.76 17.22 18.25
CA LEU A 36 0.68 16.23 18.16
C LEU A 36 1.25 14.82 17.87
N LEU A 37 2.01 14.28 18.83
CA LEU A 37 2.81 13.06 18.64
C LEU A 37 2.03 11.83 18.17
N LYS A 38 0.83 11.59 18.71
CA LYS A 38 -0.01 10.45 18.30
C LYS A 38 -0.43 10.56 16.83
N ASN A 39 -0.81 11.76 16.41
CA ASN A 39 -1.25 12.04 15.04
C ASN A 39 -0.07 11.94 14.08
N SER A 40 1.08 12.49 14.46
CA SER A 40 2.32 12.38 13.69
C SER A 40 2.70 10.92 13.47
N ALA A 41 2.73 10.09 14.52
CA ALA A 41 3.06 8.67 14.42
C ALA A 41 2.06 7.89 13.53
N GLU A 42 0.76 8.20 13.64
CA GLU A 42 -0.26 7.58 12.79
C GLU A 42 -0.02 7.92 11.31
N LYS A 43 0.28 9.18 11.00
CA LYS A 43 0.55 9.64 9.63
C LYS A 43 1.85 9.08 9.06
N ALA A 44 2.91 9.03 9.85
CA ALA A 44 4.16 8.39 9.46
C ALA A 44 3.96 6.90 9.12
N TYR A 45 3.13 6.19 9.89
CA TYR A 45 2.79 4.80 9.59
C TYR A 45 1.98 4.65 8.29
N GLN A 46 1.03 5.54 8.01
CA GLN A 46 0.31 5.52 6.73
C GLN A 46 1.23 5.83 5.54
N ALA A 47 2.15 6.78 5.70
CA ALA A 47 3.16 7.10 4.68
C ALA A 47 4.00 5.88 4.33
N LEU A 48 4.57 5.20 5.35
CA LEU A 48 5.35 3.98 5.17
C LEU A 48 4.52 2.88 4.48
N LYS A 49 3.27 2.69 4.92
CA LYS A 49 2.38 1.70 4.32
C LYS A 49 2.14 1.98 2.83
N ALA A 50 1.83 3.21 2.47
CA ALA A 50 1.59 3.60 1.08
C ALA A 50 2.85 3.42 0.22
N TYR A 51 4.02 3.79 0.74
CA TYR A 51 5.31 3.60 0.08
C TYR A 51 5.61 2.13 -0.20
N VAL A 52 5.50 1.27 0.81
CA VAL A 52 5.74 -0.18 0.67
C VAL A 52 4.75 -0.82 -0.32
N VAL A 53 3.49 -0.37 -0.33
CA VAL A 53 2.49 -0.82 -1.33
C VAL A 53 2.91 -0.42 -2.75
N GLY A 54 3.40 0.82 -2.93
CA GLY A 54 3.93 1.28 -4.22
C GLY A 54 5.15 0.46 -4.67
N LEU A 55 6.04 0.09 -3.76
CA LEU A 55 7.18 -0.80 -4.04
C LEU A 55 6.73 -2.23 -4.38
N ALA A 56 5.74 -2.78 -3.67
CA ALA A 56 5.26 -4.14 -3.86
C ALA A 56 4.77 -4.42 -5.28
N ILE A 57 4.41 -3.38 -6.05
CA ILE A 57 4.09 -3.49 -7.47
C ILE A 57 5.28 -3.95 -8.30
N ASN A 58 6.50 -3.48 -8.00
CA ASN A 58 7.72 -3.89 -8.70
C ASN A 58 8.08 -5.35 -8.40
N TYR A 59 7.68 -5.85 -7.24
CA TYR A 59 7.93 -7.23 -6.78
C TYR A 59 6.72 -8.14 -6.95
N ARG A 60 5.72 -7.74 -7.75
CA ARG A 60 4.46 -8.49 -7.90
C ARG A 60 4.68 -9.94 -8.30
N ASP A 61 5.57 -10.19 -9.26
CA ASP A 61 5.80 -11.55 -9.78
C ASP A 61 6.50 -12.45 -8.77
N LEU A 62 7.40 -11.88 -7.95
CA LEU A 62 7.97 -12.57 -6.80
C LEU A 62 6.88 -12.88 -5.76
N LEU A 63 6.05 -11.89 -5.42
CA LEU A 63 4.94 -12.04 -4.47
C LEU A 63 3.88 -13.04 -4.93
N LEU A 64 3.70 -13.21 -6.25
CA LEU A 64 2.79 -14.21 -6.82
C LEU A 64 3.21 -15.64 -6.43
N GLN A 65 4.51 -15.90 -6.30
CA GLN A 65 5.04 -17.21 -5.88
C GLN A 65 4.63 -17.54 -4.44
N TYR A 66 4.60 -16.54 -3.56
CA TYR A 66 4.19 -16.68 -2.16
C TYR A 66 2.66 -16.62 -1.96
N TYR A 67 1.97 -15.92 -2.86
CA TYR A 67 0.53 -15.70 -2.78
C TYR A 67 -0.21 -16.09 -4.06
N PRO A 68 -0.11 -17.37 -4.48
CA PRO A 68 -0.78 -17.83 -5.68
C PRO A 68 -2.30 -17.92 -5.48
N GLY A 69 -3.00 -18.06 -6.61
CA GLY A 69 -4.43 -18.25 -6.67
C GLY A 69 -5.22 -16.95 -6.83
N LYS A 70 -6.55 -17.08 -6.82
CA LYS A 70 -7.47 -15.97 -7.09
C LYS A 70 -8.33 -15.65 -5.88
N ARG A 71 -8.89 -14.45 -5.85
CA ARG A 71 -9.86 -14.01 -4.85
C ARG A 71 -11.06 -13.36 -5.51
N THR A 72 -12.25 -13.82 -5.14
CA THR A 72 -13.50 -13.15 -5.47
C THR A 72 -13.68 -11.93 -4.57
N ILE A 73 -13.80 -10.75 -5.16
CA ILE A 73 -13.98 -9.48 -4.43
C ILE A 73 -15.39 -8.89 -4.60
N SER A 74 -16.15 -9.36 -5.59
CA SER A 74 -17.59 -9.15 -5.74
C SER A 74 -18.18 -10.22 -6.65
N ALA A 75 -19.51 -10.28 -6.77
CA ALA A 75 -20.21 -11.26 -7.63
C ALA A 75 -19.74 -11.25 -9.10
N LYS A 76 -19.21 -10.12 -9.59
CA LYS A 76 -18.74 -9.96 -10.98
C LYS A 76 -17.22 -9.84 -11.12
N LYS A 77 -16.46 -9.98 -10.02
CA LYS A 77 -15.03 -9.66 -10.05
C LYS A 77 -14.19 -10.63 -9.24
N VAL A 78 -13.29 -11.30 -9.96
CA VAL A 78 -12.24 -12.16 -9.43
C VAL A 78 -10.90 -11.53 -9.83
N VAL A 79 -9.97 -11.45 -8.89
CA VAL A 79 -8.63 -10.88 -9.09
C VAL A 79 -7.57 -11.86 -8.60
N GLU A 80 -6.32 -11.70 -9.05
CA GLU A 80 -5.21 -12.45 -8.49
C GLU A 80 -5.05 -12.13 -7.00
N ARG A 81 -4.76 -13.15 -6.20
CA ARG A 81 -4.64 -13.01 -4.75
C ARG A 81 -3.51 -12.04 -4.39
N VAL A 82 -2.41 -12.04 -5.16
CA VAL A 82 -1.31 -11.09 -4.99
C VAL A 82 -1.77 -9.64 -5.15
N ASP A 83 -2.58 -9.32 -6.16
CA ASP A 83 -3.08 -7.97 -6.38
C ASP A 83 -4.04 -7.53 -5.28
N TRP A 84 -4.85 -8.46 -4.76
CA TRP A 84 -5.69 -8.19 -3.60
C TRP A 84 -4.88 -7.92 -2.33
N ILE A 85 -3.79 -8.67 -2.09
CA ILE A 85 -2.91 -8.47 -0.94
C ILE A 85 -2.22 -7.11 -1.02
N ILE A 86 -1.66 -6.77 -2.19
CA ILE A 86 -1.03 -5.45 -2.42
C ILE A 86 -2.08 -4.34 -2.19
N ALA A 87 -3.30 -4.51 -2.72
CA ALA A 87 -4.35 -3.50 -2.59
C ALA A 87 -4.86 -3.27 -1.17
N THR A 88 -4.89 -4.31 -0.34
CA THR A 88 -5.46 -4.24 1.02
C THR A 88 -4.40 -4.08 2.11
N MET A 89 -3.16 -4.45 1.81
CA MET A 89 -1.98 -4.50 2.68
C MET A 89 -2.35 -4.62 4.16
N PRO A 90 -2.62 -5.86 4.65
CA PRO A 90 -3.01 -6.08 6.03
C PRO A 90 -1.93 -5.59 6.99
N ARG A 91 -2.32 -4.95 8.11
CA ARG A 91 -1.36 -4.39 9.09
C ARG A 91 -0.30 -5.39 9.55
N ARG A 92 -0.67 -6.66 9.74
CA ARG A 92 0.24 -7.74 10.16
C ARG A 92 1.23 -8.23 9.09
N ARG A 93 1.12 -7.76 7.84
CA ARG A 93 1.97 -8.21 6.72
C ARG A 93 3.03 -7.21 6.31
N LEU A 94 2.98 -5.98 6.80
CA LEU A 94 4.04 -4.99 6.58
C LEU A 94 5.40 -5.47 7.12
N SER A 95 5.41 -6.14 8.28
CA SER A 95 6.61 -6.73 8.88
C SER A 95 7.24 -7.88 8.08
N ASN A 96 6.50 -8.46 7.13
CA ASN A 96 6.93 -9.64 6.38
C ASN A 96 7.54 -9.27 5.02
N ILE A 97 7.58 -7.98 4.67
CA ILE A 97 8.26 -7.48 3.49
C ILE A 97 9.68 -7.17 3.94
N LYS A 98 10.53 -8.20 3.88
CA LYS A 98 11.97 -8.06 4.10
C LYS A 98 12.63 -7.86 2.75
N GLU A 99 13.47 -6.83 2.64
CA GLU A 99 14.47 -6.75 1.58
C GLU A 99 15.32 -8.02 1.65
N SER A 100 15.48 -8.69 0.51
CA SER A 100 16.35 -9.85 0.32
C SER A 100 17.67 -9.38 -0.24
#